data_AF-A0A7J0CJP0-F1
#
_entry.id   AF-A0A7J0CJP0-F1
#
_cell.length_a   1.000
_cell.length_b   1.000
_cell.length_c   1.000
_cell.angle_alpha   90.00
_cell.angle_beta   90.00
_cell.angle_gamma   90.00
#
_symmetry.space_group_name_H-M   'P 1'
#
loop_
_entity.id
_entity.type
_entity.pdbx_description
1 polymer ?
#
loop_
_entity_poly.entity_id
_entity_poly.type
_entity_poly.pdbx_seq_one_letter_code
_entity_poly.pdbx_strand_id
1 'polypeptide(L)'
;MITGMHPRDEEIWRAIDQGRRAIDWEAWFGCPEGAGYLSPAGHQVTARAVAGLTAFFNSRWLPKAVVPSPAPGRASDTFVGLGRHAPVLQFMDGAAPGAWVEAVRWWAAYAYLEEAAVPGIASVKRDARCDVTLSRFLHSQTQARLALMGAAHGLRVELEPAKASGGPGDVRIGPVFIEVVTFAEDQKFQDYERFRENVRAHLFALDRGRDIYWEGDLPELLSGGDFETWKKRTEEAAQQCAALEAAVDVLSSAGRRLTVHPGTAPQGTTLTGDTVESDQGRRLLSKVHGKCAKTAGAGTAWIWVEDHSGLFHFPTPFAEMSLAAKTDALADLLGPLLAEYVHVAGIVVSNAARRRLPLPPNEDALRPAAQGFRRGLPLDRVRETIMIPRRILLPEQTSLIARMCDAEANALDWALGKLGVPHGVASLLADSSTPQRVSPLWTP
;
A
#
# COMPACT_ATOMS: atom_id res chain seq x y z
N MET A 1 8.20 -20.87 11.88
CA MET A 1 6.77 -20.83 11.45
C MET A 1 6.12 -19.69 12.22
N ILE A 2 5.22 -18.92 11.60
CA ILE A 2 4.36 -18.00 12.36
C ILE A 2 3.49 -18.91 13.25
N THR A 3 3.72 -18.89 14.56
CA THR A 3 2.93 -19.67 15.52
C THR A 3 1.49 -19.15 15.52
N GLY A 4 0.50 -20.05 15.45
CA GLY A 4 -0.93 -19.69 15.48
C GLY A 4 -1.63 -19.59 14.12
N MET A 5 -0.99 -20.00 13.02
CA MET A 5 -1.65 -20.13 11.71
C MET A 5 -2.59 -21.34 11.69
N HIS A 6 -3.73 -21.23 11.02
CA HIS A 6 -4.67 -22.35 10.88
C HIS A 6 -4.01 -23.51 10.10
N PRO A 7 -4.21 -24.80 10.47
CA PRO A 7 -3.51 -25.93 9.85
C PRO A 7 -3.63 -26.00 8.32
N ARG A 8 -4.80 -25.60 7.79
CA ARG A 8 -5.02 -25.52 6.33
C ARG A 8 -4.15 -24.45 5.68
N ASP A 9 -3.98 -23.29 6.32
CA ASP A 9 -3.14 -22.23 5.80
C ASP A 9 -1.66 -22.64 5.84
N GLU A 10 -1.23 -23.30 6.92
CA GLU A 10 0.12 -23.87 6.99
C GLU A 10 0.40 -24.86 5.85
N GLU A 11 -0.55 -25.72 5.51
CA GLU A 11 -0.44 -26.66 4.39
C GLU A 11 -0.31 -25.92 3.05
N ILE A 12 -1.15 -24.91 2.82
CA ILE A 12 -1.14 -24.10 1.60
C ILE A 12 0.20 -23.38 1.44
N TRP A 13 0.66 -22.69 2.47
CA TRP A 13 1.92 -21.96 2.45
C TRP A 13 3.12 -22.90 2.32
N ARG A 14 3.11 -24.05 2.99
CA ARG A 14 4.15 -25.08 2.81
C ARG A 14 4.18 -25.62 1.39
N ALA A 15 3.04 -25.80 0.73
CA ALA A 15 2.97 -26.20 -0.66
C ALA A 15 3.50 -25.11 -1.61
N ILE A 16 3.24 -23.83 -1.31
CA ILE A 16 3.79 -22.69 -2.05
C ILE A 16 5.30 -22.62 -1.91
N ASP A 17 5.81 -22.69 -0.68
CA ASP A 17 7.25 -22.68 -0.39
C ASP A 17 8.02 -23.80 -1.09
N GLN A 18 7.39 -24.97 -1.24
CA GLN A 18 7.98 -26.14 -1.91
C GLN A 18 7.77 -26.14 -3.43
N GLY A 19 7.18 -25.08 -4.00
CA GLY A 19 6.89 -24.97 -5.43
C GLY A 19 5.83 -25.96 -5.94
N ARG A 20 5.09 -26.61 -5.04
CA ARG A 20 4.01 -27.56 -5.37
C ARG A 20 2.69 -26.86 -5.71
N ARG A 21 2.54 -25.61 -5.26
CA ARG A 21 1.38 -24.73 -5.52
C ARG A 21 1.86 -23.32 -5.84
N ALA A 22 1.18 -22.61 -6.73
CA ALA A 22 1.41 -21.18 -6.94
C ALA A 22 0.53 -20.36 -5.98
N ILE A 23 1.00 -19.18 -5.55
CA ILE A 23 0.17 -18.28 -4.76
C ILE A 23 -1.07 -17.85 -5.56
N ASP A 24 -2.22 -17.78 -4.91
CA ASP A 24 -3.47 -17.26 -5.47
C ASP A 24 -4.19 -16.41 -4.41
N TRP A 25 -5.36 -15.87 -4.77
CA TRP A 25 -6.12 -15.02 -3.86
C TRP A 25 -6.72 -15.80 -2.68
N GLU A 26 -6.90 -17.13 -2.78
CA GLU A 26 -7.30 -17.94 -1.61
C GLU A 26 -6.15 -17.98 -0.60
N ALA A 27 -4.93 -18.31 -1.06
CA ALA A 27 -3.73 -18.27 -0.23
C ALA A 27 -3.44 -16.87 0.31
N TRP A 28 -3.78 -15.82 -0.43
CA TRP A 28 -3.64 -14.43 0.02
C TRP A 28 -4.51 -14.11 1.24
N PHE A 29 -5.81 -14.43 1.17
CA PHE A 29 -6.74 -14.16 2.26
C PHE A 29 -6.54 -15.11 3.45
N GLY A 30 -6.17 -16.36 3.18
CA GLY A 30 -6.17 -17.45 4.14
C GLY A 30 -7.54 -18.11 4.28
N CYS A 31 -7.59 -19.16 5.08
CA CYS A 31 -8.77 -19.97 5.32
C CYS A 31 -9.80 -19.16 6.14
N PRO A 32 -11.01 -18.91 5.60
CA PRO A 32 -12.03 -18.17 6.34
C PRO A 32 -12.39 -18.82 7.69
N GLU A 33 -12.42 -20.15 7.75
CA GLU A 33 -12.71 -20.91 8.98
C GLU A 33 -11.67 -20.69 10.08
N GLY A 34 -10.42 -20.39 9.70
CA GLY A 34 -9.34 -20.04 10.63
C GLY A 34 -9.34 -18.57 11.05
N ALA A 35 -10.16 -17.73 10.42
CA ALA A 35 -10.21 -16.29 10.66
C ALA A 35 -11.29 -15.93 11.70
N GLY A 36 -11.01 -16.21 12.99
CA GLY A 36 -11.95 -15.98 14.09
C GLY A 36 -12.40 -14.51 14.30
N TYR A 37 -11.78 -13.57 13.60
CA TYR A 37 -12.18 -12.15 13.57
C TYR A 37 -13.26 -11.84 12.52
N LEU A 38 -13.65 -12.79 11.66
CA LEU A 38 -14.68 -12.61 10.64
C LEU A 38 -16.05 -13.08 11.15
N SER A 39 -17.09 -12.34 10.74
CA SER A 39 -18.47 -12.77 10.91
C SER A 39 -18.87 -13.76 9.80
N PRO A 40 -20.07 -14.39 9.87
CA PRO A 40 -20.61 -15.16 8.75
C PRO A 40 -20.70 -14.35 7.43
N ALA A 41 -21.03 -13.05 7.51
CA ALA A 41 -21.04 -12.17 6.35
C ALA A 41 -19.60 -11.90 5.85
N GLY A 42 -18.63 -11.76 6.76
CA GLY A 42 -17.21 -11.68 6.44
C GLY A 42 -16.71 -12.90 5.66
N HIS A 43 -17.12 -14.11 6.05
CA HIS A 43 -16.78 -15.33 5.31
C HIS A 43 -17.35 -15.33 3.88
N GLN A 44 -18.63 -14.96 3.73
CA GLN A 44 -19.27 -14.89 2.41
C GLN A 44 -18.61 -13.84 1.51
N VAL A 45 -18.31 -12.66 2.06
CA VAL A 45 -17.62 -11.59 1.35
C VAL A 45 -16.19 -11.99 0.96
N THR A 46 -15.49 -12.76 1.80
CA THR A 46 -14.17 -13.31 1.45
C THR A 46 -14.24 -14.16 0.20
N ALA A 47 -15.20 -15.10 0.11
CA ALA A 47 -15.35 -15.95 -1.06
C ALA A 47 -15.63 -15.12 -2.33
N ARG A 48 -16.48 -14.10 -2.23
CA ARG A 48 -16.78 -13.17 -3.33
C ARG A 48 -15.56 -12.34 -3.73
N ALA A 49 -14.77 -11.87 -2.76
CA ALA A 49 -13.56 -11.10 -3.01
C ALA A 49 -12.48 -11.92 -3.70
N VAL A 50 -12.24 -13.16 -3.25
CA VAL A 50 -11.31 -14.11 -3.89
C VAL A 50 -11.73 -14.37 -5.34
N ALA A 51 -13.01 -14.68 -5.58
CA ALA A 51 -13.51 -14.93 -6.92
C ALA A 51 -13.42 -13.67 -7.82
N GLY A 52 -13.80 -12.51 -7.28
CA GLY A 52 -13.79 -11.24 -8.00
C GLY A 52 -12.39 -10.77 -8.36
N LEU A 53 -11.44 -10.81 -7.42
CA LEU A 53 -10.03 -10.46 -7.69
C LEU A 53 -9.38 -11.46 -8.66
N THR A 54 -9.69 -12.76 -8.54
CA THR A 54 -9.24 -13.77 -9.52
C THR A 54 -9.80 -13.47 -10.91
N ALA A 55 -11.09 -13.14 -11.00
CA ALA A 55 -11.73 -12.78 -12.26
C ALA A 55 -11.21 -11.45 -12.83
N PHE A 56 -10.90 -10.47 -11.98
CA PHE A 56 -10.39 -9.17 -12.40
C PHE A 56 -8.96 -9.30 -12.91
N PHE A 57 -8.04 -9.83 -12.09
CA PHE A 57 -6.61 -9.89 -12.38
C PHE A 57 -6.19 -11.10 -13.21
N ASN A 58 -7.00 -12.15 -13.32
CA ASN A 58 -6.63 -13.50 -13.79
C ASN A 58 -5.79 -14.29 -12.77
N SER A 59 -5.89 -15.63 -12.82
CA SER A 59 -5.25 -16.54 -11.86
C SER A 59 -3.72 -16.63 -11.97
N ARG A 60 -3.14 -16.17 -13.09
CA ARG A 60 -1.67 -16.15 -13.30
C ARG A 60 -1.03 -14.85 -12.85
N TRP A 61 -1.83 -13.84 -12.49
CA TRP A 61 -1.33 -12.51 -12.17
C TRP A 61 -0.59 -12.50 -10.84
N LEU A 62 -1.21 -12.99 -9.78
CA LEU A 62 -0.59 -12.98 -8.44
C LEU A 62 0.72 -13.80 -8.38
N PRO A 63 0.81 -15.01 -8.98
CA PRO A 63 2.08 -15.71 -9.11
C PRO A 63 3.17 -14.88 -9.80
N LYS A 64 2.83 -14.18 -10.88
CA LYS A 64 3.81 -13.34 -11.61
C LYS A 64 4.19 -12.09 -10.83
N ALA A 65 3.26 -11.52 -10.07
CA ALA A 65 3.50 -10.34 -9.27
C ALA A 65 4.50 -10.65 -8.15
N VAL A 66 4.31 -11.75 -7.43
CA VAL A 66 5.15 -12.07 -6.26
C VAL A 66 6.48 -12.77 -6.57
N VAL A 67 6.63 -13.33 -7.77
CA VAL A 67 7.89 -13.98 -8.18
C VAL A 67 8.84 -12.92 -8.76
N PRO A 68 10.06 -12.76 -8.22
CA PRO A 68 11.05 -11.86 -8.79
C PRO A 68 11.36 -12.25 -10.24
N SER A 69 11.19 -11.34 -11.19
CA SER A 69 11.62 -11.60 -12.57
C SER A 69 13.15 -11.77 -12.62
N PRO A 70 13.68 -12.90 -13.12
CA PRO A 70 15.12 -13.17 -13.17
C PRO A 70 15.85 -12.46 -14.35
N ALA A 71 15.17 -11.63 -15.14
CA ALA A 71 15.77 -10.99 -16.30
C ALA A 71 16.75 -9.86 -15.90
N PRO A 72 18.04 -9.92 -16.27
CA PRO A 72 18.99 -8.83 -16.03
C PRO A 72 18.53 -7.56 -16.75
N GLY A 73 18.51 -6.42 -16.05
CA GLY A 73 18.24 -5.11 -16.66
C GLY A 73 16.77 -4.70 -16.76
N ARG A 74 15.81 -5.56 -16.37
CA ARG A 74 14.46 -5.12 -16.01
C ARG A 74 14.33 -5.21 -14.49
N ALA A 75 14.76 -4.14 -13.81
CA ALA A 75 14.22 -3.82 -12.50
C ALA A 75 12.72 -3.52 -12.69
N SER A 76 11.90 -4.55 -12.89
CA SER A 76 10.47 -4.38 -12.64
C SER A 76 10.39 -4.01 -11.18
N ASP A 77 9.69 -2.92 -10.87
CA ASP A 77 9.16 -2.58 -9.55
C ASP A 77 8.32 -3.78 -9.09
N THR A 78 9.03 -4.81 -8.62
CA THR A 78 8.53 -6.13 -8.28
C THR A 78 7.72 -6.00 -7.02
N PHE A 79 6.69 -6.83 -6.89
CA PHE A 79 5.71 -6.86 -5.79
C PHE A 79 6.32 -7.39 -4.47
N VAL A 80 7.54 -6.96 -4.16
CA VAL A 80 8.31 -7.26 -2.95
C VAL A 80 7.58 -6.59 -1.79
N GLY A 81 7.11 -7.40 -0.84
CA GLY A 81 6.41 -6.90 0.33
C GLY A 81 4.87 -6.80 0.22
N LEU A 82 4.20 -7.20 -0.86
CA LEU A 82 2.72 -7.19 -0.83
C LEU A 82 2.13 -8.32 0.04
N GLY A 83 2.89 -9.38 0.32
CA GLY A 83 2.60 -10.34 1.40
C GLY A 83 2.40 -9.67 2.77
N ARG A 84 2.98 -8.48 3.02
CA ARG A 84 2.70 -7.68 4.24
C ARG A 84 1.28 -7.15 4.32
N HIS A 85 0.51 -7.25 3.24
CA HIS A 85 -0.91 -6.89 3.17
C HIS A 85 -1.81 -8.13 3.09
N ALA A 86 -1.25 -9.34 2.95
CA ALA A 86 -2.00 -10.57 3.04
C ALA A 86 -2.45 -10.78 4.51
N PRO A 87 -3.76 -10.92 4.78
CA PRO A 87 -4.27 -11.09 6.14
C PRO A 87 -3.64 -12.25 6.90
N VAL A 88 -3.41 -13.38 6.21
CA VAL A 88 -2.82 -14.59 6.78
C VAL A 88 -1.35 -14.46 7.15
N LEU A 89 -0.63 -13.50 6.54
CA LEU A 89 0.79 -13.25 6.80
C LEU A 89 1.03 -12.09 7.78
N GLN A 90 -0.02 -11.57 8.42
CA GLN A 90 0.15 -10.54 9.45
C GLN A 90 0.79 -11.15 10.69
N PHE A 91 1.98 -10.65 11.04
CA PHE A 91 2.75 -11.07 12.21
C PHE A 91 2.46 -10.24 13.47
N MET A 92 1.70 -9.15 13.33
CA MET A 92 1.27 -8.34 14.47
C MET A 92 -0.13 -8.76 14.91
N ASP A 93 -0.28 -9.07 16.21
CA ASP A 93 -1.57 -9.38 16.81
C ASP A 93 -2.59 -8.28 16.52
N GLY A 94 -3.78 -8.67 16.04
CA GLY A 94 -4.86 -7.75 15.70
C GLY A 94 -4.70 -6.98 14.37
N ALA A 95 -3.62 -7.18 13.61
CA ALA A 95 -3.44 -6.53 12.30
C ALA A 95 -4.16 -7.26 11.14
N ALA A 96 -4.51 -8.54 11.31
CA ALA A 96 -5.20 -9.34 10.30
C ALA A 96 -6.55 -8.74 9.84
N PRO A 97 -7.45 -8.27 10.73
CA PRO A 97 -8.67 -7.58 10.33
C PRO A 97 -8.44 -6.37 9.40
N GLY A 98 -7.47 -5.51 9.73
CA GLY A 98 -7.15 -4.31 8.94
C GLY A 98 -6.58 -4.63 7.56
N ALA A 99 -5.76 -5.70 7.47
CA ALA A 99 -5.29 -6.25 6.21
C ALA A 99 -6.44 -6.80 5.36
N TRP A 100 -7.37 -7.53 6.00
CA TRP A 100 -8.50 -8.15 5.34
C TRP A 100 -9.47 -7.11 4.77
N VAL A 101 -9.82 -6.09 5.57
CA VAL A 101 -10.68 -4.99 5.12
C VAL A 101 -10.06 -4.23 3.97
N GLU A 102 -8.74 -4.07 3.92
CA GLU A 102 -8.07 -3.45 2.79
C GLU A 102 -8.15 -4.30 1.51
N ALA A 103 -7.96 -5.61 1.61
CA ALA A 103 -8.13 -6.49 0.47
C ALA A 103 -9.59 -6.50 -0.05
N VAL A 104 -10.57 -6.43 0.86
CA VAL A 104 -11.98 -6.21 0.50
C VAL A 104 -12.21 -4.86 -0.16
N ARG A 105 -11.52 -3.79 0.28
CA ARG A 105 -11.59 -2.47 -0.36
C ARG A 105 -11.16 -2.52 -1.82
N TRP A 106 -10.06 -3.22 -2.13
CA TRP A 106 -9.58 -3.40 -3.50
C TRP A 106 -10.63 -4.11 -4.36
N TRP A 107 -11.19 -5.21 -3.86
CA TRP A 107 -12.23 -5.95 -4.56
C TRP A 107 -13.50 -5.11 -4.76
N ALA A 108 -14.02 -4.48 -3.71
CA ALA A 108 -15.30 -3.78 -3.73
C ALA A 108 -15.29 -2.62 -4.73
N ALA A 109 -14.17 -1.91 -4.85
CA ALA A 109 -14.01 -0.87 -5.87
C ALA A 109 -14.16 -1.43 -7.29
N TYR A 110 -13.42 -2.48 -7.65
CA TYR A 110 -13.53 -3.07 -8.99
C TYR A 110 -14.91 -3.70 -9.24
N ALA A 111 -15.42 -4.48 -8.28
CA ALA A 111 -16.71 -5.15 -8.41
C ALA A 111 -17.84 -4.17 -8.64
N TYR A 112 -17.88 -3.06 -7.88
CA TYR A 112 -18.88 -2.02 -8.09
C TYR A 112 -18.75 -1.36 -9.48
N LEU A 113 -17.53 -1.01 -9.90
CA LEU A 113 -17.31 -0.33 -11.18
C LEU A 113 -17.63 -1.23 -12.38
N GLU A 114 -17.40 -2.55 -12.26
CA GLU A 114 -17.82 -3.54 -13.24
C GLU A 114 -19.35 -3.71 -13.28
N GLU A 115 -20.02 -3.84 -12.13
CA GLU A 115 -21.47 -3.98 -12.04
C GLU A 115 -22.20 -2.73 -12.56
N ALA A 116 -21.68 -1.54 -12.25
CA ALA A 116 -22.19 -0.26 -12.74
C ALA A 116 -21.80 0.02 -14.20
N ALA A 117 -21.07 -0.88 -14.86
CA ALA A 117 -20.61 -0.75 -16.25
C ALA A 117 -19.92 0.60 -16.54
N VAL A 118 -19.05 1.05 -15.62
CA VAL A 118 -18.37 2.35 -15.73
C VAL A 118 -17.52 2.40 -17.01
N PRO A 119 -17.67 3.43 -17.86
CA PRO A 119 -16.85 3.58 -19.05
C PRO A 119 -15.35 3.50 -18.74
N GLY A 120 -14.61 2.73 -19.53
CA GLY A 120 -13.16 2.55 -19.40
C GLY A 120 -12.70 1.43 -18.46
N ILE A 121 -13.58 0.86 -17.61
CA ILE A 121 -13.19 -0.23 -16.67
C ILE A 121 -12.58 -1.44 -17.39
N ALA A 122 -13.06 -1.78 -18.59
CA ALA A 122 -12.52 -2.88 -19.38
C ALA A 122 -11.08 -2.62 -19.86
N SER A 123 -10.70 -1.36 -20.09
CA SER A 123 -9.32 -0.99 -20.44
C SER A 123 -8.42 -1.10 -19.21
N VAL A 124 -8.83 -0.50 -18.09
CA VAL A 124 -8.09 -0.61 -16.81
C VAL A 124 -7.87 -2.07 -16.42
N LYS A 125 -8.90 -2.91 -16.56
CA LYS A 125 -8.80 -4.36 -16.32
C LYS A 125 -7.80 -5.04 -17.25
N ARG A 126 -7.80 -4.69 -18.54
CA ARG A 126 -6.84 -5.25 -19.51
C ARG A 126 -5.41 -4.86 -19.14
N ASP A 127 -5.18 -3.59 -18.83
CA ASP A 127 -3.86 -3.07 -18.54
C ASP A 127 -3.31 -3.63 -17.22
N ALA A 128 -4.15 -3.66 -16.18
CA ALA A 128 -3.83 -4.28 -14.89
C ALA A 128 -3.47 -5.77 -15.04
N ARG A 129 -4.09 -6.50 -15.97
CA ARG A 129 -3.75 -7.92 -16.24
C ARG A 129 -2.41 -8.11 -16.95
N CYS A 130 -2.05 -7.17 -17.82
CA CYS A 130 -0.87 -7.25 -18.67
C CYS A 130 0.40 -6.78 -17.97
N ASP A 131 0.31 -5.72 -17.18
CA ASP A 131 1.41 -5.11 -16.45
C ASP A 131 1.30 -5.43 -14.95
N VAL A 132 2.10 -6.39 -14.51
CA VAL A 132 2.13 -6.93 -13.14
C VAL A 132 3.01 -6.11 -12.19
N THR A 133 3.50 -4.95 -12.62
CA THR A 133 4.35 -4.10 -11.77
C THR A 133 3.57 -3.52 -10.61
N LEU A 134 4.27 -3.30 -9.48
CA LEU A 134 3.68 -2.67 -8.30
C LEU A 134 3.11 -1.28 -8.65
N SER A 135 3.89 -0.43 -9.33
CA SER A 135 3.43 0.88 -9.78
C SER A 135 2.11 0.84 -10.54
N ARG A 136 1.92 -0.13 -11.45
CA ARG A 136 0.67 -0.29 -12.21
C ARG A 136 -0.49 -0.71 -11.32
N PHE A 137 -0.27 -1.69 -10.44
CA PHE A 137 -1.29 -2.12 -9.49
C PHE A 137 -1.75 -0.94 -8.62
N LEU A 138 -0.82 -0.23 -7.98
CA LEU A 138 -1.14 0.93 -7.14
C LEU A 138 -1.86 2.02 -7.92
N HIS A 139 -1.42 2.30 -9.15
CA HIS A 139 -2.10 3.25 -10.03
C HIS A 139 -3.55 2.86 -10.32
N SER A 140 -3.80 1.61 -10.74
CA SER A 140 -5.16 1.14 -11.01
C SER A 140 -6.03 1.06 -9.76
N GLN A 141 -5.45 0.84 -8.57
CA GLN A 141 -6.17 0.95 -7.30
C GLN A 141 -6.55 2.39 -6.99
N THR A 142 -5.66 3.36 -7.21
CA THR A 142 -5.96 4.79 -7.06
C THR A 142 -7.07 5.22 -8.02
N GLN A 143 -7.02 4.81 -9.29
CA GLN A 143 -8.07 5.09 -10.27
C GLN A 143 -9.44 4.57 -9.79
N ALA A 144 -9.50 3.30 -9.40
CA ALA A 144 -10.74 2.68 -8.93
C ALA A 144 -11.27 3.31 -7.64
N ARG A 145 -10.38 3.65 -6.70
CA ARG A 145 -10.73 4.35 -5.46
C ARG A 145 -11.34 5.73 -5.74
N LEU A 146 -10.71 6.53 -6.58
CA LEU A 146 -11.20 7.87 -6.93
C LEU A 146 -12.54 7.79 -7.66
N ALA A 147 -12.69 6.88 -8.62
CA ALA A 147 -13.96 6.64 -9.30
C ALA A 147 -15.05 6.19 -8.31
N LEU A 148 -14.71 5.34 -7.35
CA LEU A 148 -15.66 4.91 -6.31
C LEU A 148 -16.09 6.09 -5.43
N MET A 149 -15.15 6.94 -5.00
CA MET A 149 -15.47 8.16 -4.23
C MET A 149 -16.42 9.08 -5.02
N GLY A 150 -16.16 9.29 -6.31
CA GLY A 150 -17.05 10.05 -7.18
C GLY A 150 -18.45 9.45 -7.30
N ALA A 151 -18.54 8.14 -7.52
CA ALA A 151 -19.80 7.41 -7.62
C ALA A 151 -20.60 7.43 -6.31
N ALA A 152 -19.92 7.35 -5.16
CA ALA A 152 -20.55 7.46 -3.84
C ALA A 152 -21.23 8.81 -3.60
N HIS A 153 -20.77 9.86 -4.28
CA HIS A 153 -21.41 11.18 -4.30
C HIS A 153 -22.46 11.34 -5.42
N GLY A 154 -22.86 10.25 -6.08
CA GLY A 154 -23.88 10.27 -7.14
C GLY A 154 -23.41 10.91 -8.44
N LEU A 155 -22.10 11.06 -8.65
CA LEU A 155 -21.55 11.67 -9.85
C LEU A 155 -21.31 10.63 -10.94
N ARG A 156 -21.41 11.07 -12.20
CA ARG A 156 -20.95 10.29 -13.34
C ARG A 156 -19.44 10.13 -13.28
N VAL A 157 -18.98 8.90 -13.41
CA VAL A 157 -17.56 8.56 -13.42
C VAL A 157 -17.17 7.88 -14.73
N GLU A 158 -15.94 8.12 -15.16
CA GLU A 158 -15.32 7.54 -16.35
C GLU A 158 -13.85 7.28 -16.02
N LEU A 159 -13.38 6.08 -16.34
CA LEU A 159 -11.97 5.68 -16.28
C LEU A 159 -11.37 5.81 -17.67
N GLU A 160 -10.06 6.09 -17.75
CA GLU A 160 -9.38 6.25 -19.04
C GLU A 160 -10.09 7.25 -20.01
N PRO A 161 -10.59 8.42 -19.54
CA PRO A 161 -11.32 9.36 -20.38
C PRO A 161 -10.47 9.86 -21.55
N ALA A 162 -11.10 10.03 -22.71
CA ALA A 162 -10.41 10.59 -23.87
C ALA A 162 -9.90 12.02 -23.62
N LYS A 163 -8.73 12.33 -24.19
CA LYS A 163 -8.10 13.66 -24.25
C LYS A 163 -8.08 14.19 -25.68
N ALA A 164 -7.94 15.50 -25.84
CA ALA A 164 -7.78 16.12 -27.15
C ALA A 164 -6.43 15.77 -27.80
N SER A 165 -5.40 15.55 -26.98
CA SER A 165 -4.09 15.08 -27.41
C SER A 165 -3.41 14.22 -26.33
N GLY A 166 -2.54 13.31 -26.77
CA GLY A 166 -1.88 12.33 -25.90
C GLY A 166 -2.72 11.06 -25.67
N GLY A 167 -2.27 10.22 -24.74
CA GLY A 167 -3.03 9.05 -24.28
C GLY A 167 -4.23 9.44 -23.41
N PRO A 168 -5.10 8.48 -23.04
CA PRO A 168 -6.23 8.73 -22.14
C PRO A 168 -5.81 9.35 -20.80
N GLY A 169 -6.77 9.95 -20.10
CA GLY A 169 -6.59 10.42 -18.72
C GLY A 169 -6.79 9.32 -17.71
N ASP A 170 -6.65 9.62 -16.42
CA ASP A 170 -6.75 8.56 -15.43
C ASP A 170 -8.20 8.38 -14.93
N VAL A 171 -8.86 9.47 -14.50
CA VAL A 171 -10.26 9.45 -14.02
C VAL A 171 -10.98 10.75 -14.34
N ARG A 172 -12.26 10.69 -14.73
CA ARG A 172 -13.18 11.84 -14.77
C ARG A 172 -14.34 11.62 -13.81
N ILE A 173 -14.63 12.62 -12.98
CA ILE A 173 -15.70 12.62 -11.97
C ILE A 173 -16.51 13.90 -12.14
N GLY A 174 -17.69 13.79 -12.76
CA GLY A 174 -18.46 14.96 -13.18
C GLY A 174 -17.59 15.93 -14.00
N PRO A 175 -17.41 17.20 -13.56
CA PRO A 175 -16.58 18.17 -14.25
C PRO A 175 -15.07 18.04 -13.96
N VAL A 176 -14.68 17.18 -13.00
CA VAL A 176 -13.29 17.07 -12.54
C VAL A 176 -12.55 16.02 -13.35
N PHE A 177 -11.49 16.44 -14.02
CA PHE A 177 -10.55 15.55 -14.68
C PHE A 177 -9.32 15.36 -13.80
N ILE A 178 -8.94 14.12 -13.52
CA ILE A 178 -7.86 13.77 -12.60
C ILE A 178 -6.80 12.95 -13.31
N GLU A 179 -5.56 13.34 -13.05
CA GLU A 179 -4.33 12.69 -13.48
C GLU A 179 -3.58 12.19 -12.25
N VAL A 180 -3.43 10.88 -12.13
CA VAL A 180 -2.80 10.18 -11.02
C VAL A 180 -1.28 10.15 -11.22
N VAL A 181 -0.57 10.44 -10.13
CA VAL A 181 0.87 10.23 -9.96
C VAL A 181 1.05 9.22 -8.84
N THR A 182 1.48 8.00 -9.19
CA THR A 182 1.91 7.01 -8.20
C THR A 182 3.34 7.33 -7.76
N PHE A 183 3.47 7.83 -6.54
CA PHE A 183 4.77 8.21 -5.99
C PHE A 183 5.34 7.06 -5.16
N ALA A 184 5.98 6.11 -5.85
CA ALA A 184 6.62 4.95 -5.25
C ALA A 184 7.97 5.28 -4.61
N GLU A 185 8.46 4.34 -3.80
CA GLU A 185 9.81 4.31 -3.22
C GLU A 185 10.88 4.54 -4.30
N ASP A 186 12.03 5.12 -3.94
CA ASP A 186 13.13 5.21 -4.89
C ASP A 186 13.83 3.86 -5.07
N GLN A 187 14.54 3.73 -6.19
CA GLN A 187 15.26 2.51 -6.53
C GLN A 187 16.28 2.12 -5.44
N LYS A 188 16.95 3.09 -4.82
CA LYS A 188 17.94 2.84 -3.77
C LYS A 188 17.29 2.19 -2.54
N PHE A 189 16.13 2.68 -2.14
CA PHE A 189 15.33 2.10 -1.06
C PHE A 189 14.81 0.70 -1.43
N GLN A 190 14.28 0.54 -2.65
CA GLN A 190 13.80 -0.76 -3.13
C GLN A 190 14.90 -1.83 -3.20
N ASP A 191 16.09 -1.45 -3.68
CA ASP A 191 17.24 -2.35 -3.75
C ASP A 191 17.71 -2.76 -2.35
N TYR A 192 17.69 -1.82 -1.41
CA TYR A 192 18.04 -2.07 -0.04
C TYR A 192 17.01 -2.94 0.71
N GLU A 193 15.70 -2.70 0.56
CA GLU A 193 14.68 -3.56 1.16
C GLU A 193 14.70 -4.97 0.58
N ARG A 194 14.92 -5.11 -0.74
CA ARG A 194 15.13 -6.43 -1.37
C ARG A 194 16.31 -7.17 -0.74
N PHE A 195 17.42 -6.47 -0.51
CA PHE A 195 18.56 -7.04 0.18
C PHE A 195 18.22 -7.46 1.61
N ARG A 196 17.54 -6.61 2.40
CA ARG A 196 17.12 -6.95 3.76
C ARG A 196 16.18 -8.15 3.82
N GLU A 197 15.25 -8.26 2.87
CA GLU A 197 14.37 -9.42 2.78
C GLU A 197 15.16 -10.70 2.47
N ASN A 198 16.11 -10.66 1.54
CA ASN A 198 16.98 -11.80 1.25
C ASN A 198 17.81 -12.23 2.47
N VAL A 199 18.37 -11.25 3.20
CA VAL A 199 19.09 -11.48 4.45
C VAL A 199 18.18 -12.16 5.49
N ARG A 200 16.98 -11.60 5.73
CA ARG A 200 16.02 -12.15 6.69
C ARG A 200 15.56 -13.56 6.30
N ALA A 201 15.25 -13.78 5.03
CA ALA A 201 14.86 -15.09 4.52
C ALA A 201 15.97 -16.14 4.72
N HIS A 202 17.22 -15.76 4.48
CA HIS A 202 18.38 -16.62 4.73
C HIS A 202 18.52 -16.96 6.23
N LEU A 203 18.52 -15.95 7.11
CA LEU A 203 18.64 -16.17 8.56
C LEU A 203 17.48 -17.03 9.11
N PHE A 204 16.26 -16.78 8.63
CA PHE A 204 15.09 -17.58 8.98
C PHE A 204 15.18 -19.03 8.48
N ALA A 205 15.77 -19.25 7.31
CA ALA A 205 16.01 -20.61 6.81
C ALA A 205 17.04 -21.36 7.67
N LEU A 206 18.02 -20.65 8.24
CA LEU A 206 19.02 -21.22 9.15
C LEU A 206 18.44 -21.59 10.52
N ASP A 207 17.55 -20.77 11.06
CA ASP A 207 16.80 -21.04 12.28
C ASP A 207 15.93 -22.30 12.14
N ARG A 208 15.35 -22.54 10.95
CA ARG A 208 14.41 -23.66 10.75
C ARG A 208 14.99 -25.03 11.16
N GLY A 209 14.50 -25.55 12.28
CA GLY A 209 14.88 -26.86 12.82
C GLY A 209 16.11 -26.84 13.71
N ARG A 210 16.61 -25.65 14.07
CA ARG A 210 17.69 -25.41 15.03
C ARG A 210 17.11 -24.55 16.14
N ASP A 211 17.34 -24.91 17.39
CA ASP A 211 16.91 -24.08 18.53
C ASP A 211 17.87 -22.90 18.69
N ILE A 212 17.77 -21.90 17.80
CA ILE A 212 18.65 -20.72 17.74
C ILE A 212 17.87 -19.44 17.41
N TYR A 213 18.44 -18.28 17.74
CA TYR A 213 17.93 -16.98 17.29
C TYR A 213 19.05 -16.02 16.90
N TRP A 214 18.71 -14.95 16.16
CA TRP A 214 19.64 -13.93 15.67
C TRP A 214 19.37 -12.55 16.27
N GLU A 215 20.42 -11.82 16.60
CA GLU A 215 20.37 -10.46 17.17
C GLU A 215 21.48 -9.56 16.61
N GLY A 216 21.21 -8.26 16.46
CA GLY A 216 22.22 -7.26 16.12
C GLY A 216 22.08 -6.68 14.72
N ASP A 217 23.20 -6.25 14.14
CA ASP A 217 23.23 -5.47 12.92
C ASP A 217 23.34 -6.35 11.67
N LEU A 218 22.38 -6.19 10.76
CA LEU A 218 22.46 -6.74 9.41
C LEU A 218 23.66 -6.15 8.66
N PRO A 219 24.32 -6.93 7.79
CA PRO A 219 25.43 -6.44 6.97
C PRO A 219 25.06 -5.21 6.14
N GLU A 220 26.07 -4.46 5.73
CA GLU A 220 25.95 -3.45 4.66
C GLU A 220 25.37 -4.06 3.38
N LEU A 221 24.87 -3.24 2.45
CA LEU A 221 24.34 -3.73 1.18
C LEU A 221 25.42 -4.53 0.41
N LEU A 222 25.36 -5.86 0.49
CA LEU A 222 26.28 -6.78 -0.19
C LEU A 222 25.76 -7.16 -1.57
N SER A 223 26.67 -7.40 -2.51
CA SER A 223 26.32 -7.86 -3.85
C SER A 223 27.21 -9.02 -4.30
N GLY A 224 26.67 -9.88 -5.18
CA GLY A 224 27.43 -10.97 -5.81
C GLY A 224 28.16 -11.88 -4.82
N GLY A 225 29.47 -12.03 -5.01
CA GLY A 225 30.31 -12.94 -4.22
C GLY A 225 30.41 -12.58 -2.74
N ASP A 226 30.25 -11.31 -2.37
CA ASP A 226 30.32 -10.88 -0.97
C ASP A 226 29.10 -11.38 -0.20
N PHE A 227 27.92 -11.34 -0.83
CA PHE A 227 26.69 -11.86 -0.23
C PHE A 227 26.76 -13.39 -0.02
N GLU A 228 27.28 -14.13 -1.01
CA GLU A 228 27.47 -15.59 -0.86
C GLU A 228 28.54 -15.93 0.19
N THR A 229 29.57 -15.11 0.33
CA THR A 229 30.58 -15.28 1.39
C THR A 229 29.97 -15.06 2.77
N TRP A 230 29.14 -14.02 2.92
CA TRP A 230 28.42 -13.77 4.17
C TRP A 230 27.42 -14.88 4.51
N LYS A 231 26.70 -15.44 3.51
CA LYS A 231 25.81 -16.60 3.71
C LYS A 231 26.54 -17.83 4.26
N LYS A 232 27.74 -18.12 3.74
CA LYS A 232 28.57 -19.23 4.26
C LYS A 232 29.00 -19.00 5.71
N ARG A 233 29.43 -17.78 6.05
CA ARG A 233 29.82 -17.44 7.44
C ARG A 233 28.65 -17.57 8.42
N THR A 234 27.44 -17.17 8.01
CA THR A 234 26.24 -17.33 8.85
C THR A 234 25.80 -18.78 8.98
N GLU A 235 25.94 -19.60 7.92
CA GLU A 235 25.75 -21.05 7.98
C GLU A 235 26.70 -21.72 8.98
N GLU A 236 28.00 -21.40 8.90
CA GLU A 236 29.04 -21.90 9.80
C GLU A 236 28.77 -21.47 11.25
N ALA A 237 28.44 -20.19 11.48
CA ALA A 237 28.12 -19.68 12.81
C ALA A 237 26.87 -20.37 13.41
N ALA A 238 25.82 -20.58 12.62
CA ALA A 238 24.62 -21.30 13.07
C ALA A 238 24.93 -22.77 13.44
N GLN A 239 25.84 -23.42 12.71
CA GLN A 239 26.29 -24.78 13.05
C GLN A 239 27.12 -24.79 14.34
N GLN A 240 28.05 -23.85 14.49
CA GLN A 240 28.88 -23.72 15.68
C GLN A 240 28.06 -23.39 16.92
N CYS A 241 27.10 -22.47 16.80
CA CYS A 241 26.21 -22.10 17.89
C CYS A 241 25.40 -23.29 18.40
N ALA A 242 24.81 -24.06 17.48
CA ALA A 242 24.06 -25.27 17.82
C ALA A 242 24.96 -26.38 18.42
N ALA A 243 26.21 -26.52 17.96
CA ALA A 243 27.13 -27.55 18.44
C ALA A 243 27.76 -27.21 19.81
N LEU A 244 28.01 -25.93 20.08
CA LEU A 244 28.67 -25.45 21.29
C LEU A 244 27.69 -24.96 22.36
N GLU A 245 26.41 -24.84 22.03
CA GLU A 245 25.37 -24.20 22.85
C GLU A 245 25.82 -22.82 23.36
N ALA A 246 26.50 -22.06 22.50
CA ALA A 246 27.10 -20.78 22.84
C ALA A 246 26.86 -19.75 21.72
N ALA A 247 26.83 -18.47 22.08
CA ALA A 247 26.65 -17.40 21.10
C ALA A 247 27.87 -17.27 20.17
N VAL A 248 27.62 -16.99 18.89
CA VAL A 248 28.66 -16.83 17.87
C VAL A 248 28.44 -15.54 17.09
N ASP A 249 29.48 -14.71 17.00
CA ASP A 249 29.46 -13.46 16.25
C ASP A 249 29.83 -13.68 14.78
N VAL A 250 29.08 -13.02 13.90
CA VAL A 250 29.37 -12.88 12.47
C VAL A 250 29.64 -11.40 12.19
N LEU A 251 30.89 -11.10 11.84
CA LEU A 251 31.31 -9.76 11.47
C LEU A 251 31.25 -9.56 9.96
N SER A 252 30.64 -8.45 9.55
CA SER A 252 30.69 -7.94 8.19
C SER A 252 32.00 -7.20 7.90
N SER A 253 32.28 -6.91 6.63
CA SER A 253 33.42 -6.09 6.22
C SER A 253 33.33 -4.66 6.75
N ALA A 254 32.12 -4.12 6.93
CA ALA A 254 31.90 -2.81 7.54
C ALA A 254 31.96 -2.83 9.09
N GLY A 255 32.33 -3.96 9.70
CA GLY A 255 32.45 -4.08 11.15
C GLY A 255 31.13 -4.22 11.90
N ARG A 256 30.00 -4.39 11.19
CA ARG A 256 28.70 -4.72 11.80
C ARG A 256 28.73 -6.11 12.38
N ARG A 257 28.10 -6.25 13.54
CA ARG A 257 28.05 -7.49 14.29
C ARG A 257 26.63 -8.04 14.33
N LEU A 258 26.48 -9.23 13.76
CA LEU A 258 25.31 -10.07 13.87
C LEU A 258 25.67 -11.26 14.75
N THR A 259 24.88 -11.55 15.78
CA THR A 259 25.16 -12.65 16.72
C THR A 259 24.06 -13.70 16.60
N VAL A 260 24.45 -14.97 16.54
CA VAL A 260 23.52 -16.11 16.72
C VAL A 260 23.64 -16.62 18.15
N HIS A 261 22.50 -16.92 18.77
CA HIS A 261 22.38 -17.41 20.13
C HIS A 261 21.61 -18.73 20.16
N PRO A 262 21.90 -19.62 21.13
CA PRO A 262 21.09 -20.82 21.34
C PRO A 262 19.75 -20.47 22.00
N GLY A 263 18.72 -21.27 21.70
CA GLY A 263 17.40 -21.21 22.31
C GLY A 263 16.41 -20.27 21.63
N THR A 264 15.36 -19.92 22.37
CA THR A 264 14.29 -19.01 21.92
C THR A 264 14.66 -17.55 22.13
N ALA A 265 14.38 -16.70 21.14
CA ALA A 265 14.59 -15.26 21.22
C ALA A 265 13.88 -14.62 22.43
N PRO A 266 14.61 -13.90 23.30
CA PRO A 266 14.00 -13.05 24.33
C PRO A 266 13.08 -11.98 23.75
N GLN A 267 12.15 -11.48 24.57
CA GLN A 267 11.32 -10.35 24.17
C GLN A 267 12.20 -9.10 23.96
N GLY A 268 12.06 -8.46 22.79
CA GLY A 268 12.82 -7.26 22.45
C GLY A 268 14.10 -7.51 21.65
N THR A 269 14.41 -8.75 21.27
CA THR A 269 15.46 -9.05 20.29
C THR A 269 15.20 -8.30 18.97
N THR A 270 16.22 -7.64 18.43
CA THR A 270 16.10 -6.84 17.21
C THR A 270 17.17 -7.16 16.18
N LEU A 271 16.79 -7.00 14.91
CA LEU A 271 17.70 -6.98 13.77
C LEU A 271 17.67 -5.57 13.16
N THR A 272 18.78 -4.86 13.29
CA THR A 272 18.96 -3.47 12.84
C THR A 272 19.67 -3.42 11.49
N GLY A 273 19.44 -2.38 10.69
CA GLY A 273 20.13 -2.19 9.42
C GLY A 273 20.26 -0.71 9.11
N ASP A 274 20.91 -0.38 7.99
CA ASP A 274 21.03 0.98 7.47
C ASP A 274 19.70 1.72 7.31
N THR A 275 19.81 3.03 7.47
CA THR A 275 18.83 4.00 7.02
C THR A 275 19.19 4.47 5.60
N VAL A 276 18.24 4.40 4.67
CA VAL A 276 18.42 4.91 3.31
C VAL A 276 17.96 6.36 3.23
N GLU A 277 18.91 7.28 3.08
CA GLU A 277 18.60 8.69 2.85
C GLU A 277 18.23 8.96 1.38
N SER A 278 17.18 9.77 1.18
CA SER A 278 16.67 10.21 -0.11
C SER A 278 15.90 11.52 0.00
N ASP A 279 16.12 12.45 -0.95
CA ASP A 279 15.42 13.73 -1.03
C ASP A 279 14.03 13.55 -1.66
N GLN A 280 13.07 13.16 -0.81
CA GLN A 280 11.70 12.91 -1.23
C GLN A 280 11.00 14.17 -1.76
N GLY A 281 11.35 15.36 -1.25
CA GLY A 281 10.75 16.63 -1.68
C GLY A 281 11.09 16.96 -3.12
N ARG A 282 12.39 16.88 -3.49
CA ARG A 282 12.83 17.12 -4.87
C ARG A 282 12.29 16.07 -5.84
N ARG A 283 12.23 14.80 -5.42
CA ARG A 283 11.63 13.72 -6.22
C ARG A 283 10.15 13.98 -6.50
N LEU A 284 9.39 14.34 -5.47
CA LEU A 284 7.97 14.68 -5.58
C LEU A 284 7.77 15.84 -6.54
N LEU A 285 8.50 16.94 -6.35
CA LEU A 285 8.43 18.13 -7.22
C LEU A 285 8.72 17.77 -8.68
N SER A 286 9.78 17.00 -8.94
CA SER A 286 10.15 16.57 -10.29
C SER A 286 9.06 15.70 -10.95
N LYS A 287 8.47 14.74 -10.22
CA LYS A 287 7.39 13.90 -10.74
C LYS A 287 6.13 14.71 -11.04
N VAL A 288 5.73 15.60 -10.13
CA VAL A 288 4.53 16.44 -10.32
C VAL A 288 4.74 17.41 -11.47
N HIS A 289 5.89 18.09 -11.56
CA HIS A 289 6.24 18.95 -12.69
C HIS A 289 6.15 18.19 -14.02
N GLY A 290 6.74 17.00 -14.11
CA GLY A 290 6.68 16.16 -15.30
C GLY A 290 5.26 15.73 -15.68
N LYS A 291 4.37 15.54 -14.70
CA LYS A 291 2.95 15.24 -14.95
C LYS A 291 2.20 16.50 -15.41
N CYS A 292 2.38 17.65 -14.75
CA CYS A 292 1.78 18.92 -15.15
C CYS A 292 2.02 19.25 -16.64
N ALA A 293 3.27 19.09 -17.10
CA ALA A 293 3.66 19.32 -18.49
C ALA A 293 2.92 18.40 -19.48
N LYS A 294 2.68 17.14 -19.12
CA LYS A 294 2.02 16.13 -19.98
C LYS A 294 0.51 16.26 -20.03
N THR A 295 -0.09 16.95 -19.06
CA THR A 295 -1.55 17.04 -18.89
C THR A 295 -2.21 18.14 -19.73
N ALA A 296 -1.45 18.98 -20.44
CA ALA A 296 -2.00 20.10 -21.23
C ALA A 296 -3.11 19.67 -22.23
N GLY A 297 -2.99 18.47 -22.82
CA GLY A 297 -3.98 17.91 -23.75
C GLY A 297 -5.34 17.55 -23.15
N ALA A 298 -5.47 17.55 -21.82
CA ALA A 298 -6.74 17.31 -21.11
C ALA A 298 -7.58 18.58 -20.92
N GLY A 299 -7.02 19.76 -21.21
CA GLY A 299 -7.59 21.03 -20.76
C GLY A 299 -7.39 21.18 -19.25
N THR A 300 -8.44 21.61 -18.54
CA THR A 300 -8.39 21.78 -17.07
C THR A 300 -8.29 20.44 -16.34
N ALA A 301 -7.27 20.26 -15.52
CA ALA A 301 -7.03 19.00 -14.82
C ALA A 301 -6.49 19.17 -13.39
N TRP A 302 -6.77 18.19 -12.55
CA TRP A 302 -6.21 18.04 -11.22
C TRP A 302 -5.12 16.96 -11.23
N ILE A 303 -4.04 17.19 -10.50
CA ILE A 303 -3.02 16.16 -10.29
C ILE A 303 -3.26 15.51 -8.93
N TRP A 304 -3.45 14.18 -8.91
CA TRP A 304 -3.59 13.41 -7.67
C TRP A 304 -2.35 12.57 -7.43
N VAL A 305 -1.55 12.94 -6.44
CA VAL A 305 -0.39 12.17 -5.99
C VAL A 305 -0.84 11.19 -4.91
N GLU A 306 -0.63 9.91 -5.17
CA GLU A 306 -0.74 8.86 -4.16
C GLU A 306 0.68 8.49 -3.71
N ASP A 307 1.05 8.90 -2.48
CA ASP A 307 2.36 8.66 -1.89
C ASP A 307 2.46 7.25 -1.31
N HIS A 308 3.32 6.45 -1.92
CA HIS A 308 3.79 5.16 -1.41
C HIS A 308 5.30 5.19 -1.14
N SER A 309 5.96 6.35 -1.24
CA SER A 309 7.42 6.49 -1.23
C SER A 309 8.04 6.43 0.16
N GLY A 310 7.20 6.58 1.18
CA GLY A 310 7.65 6.66 2.57
C GLY A 310 7.71 8.07 3.14
N LEU A 311 7.42 9.12 2.35
CA LEU A 311 7.41 10.52 2.79
C LEU A 311 6.53 10.70 4.04
N PHE A 312 5.34 10.08 4.08
CA PHE A 312 4.43 10.09 5.22
C PHE A 312 4.61 8.91 6.21
N HIS A 313 5.46 7.93 5.89
CA HIS A 313 5.51 6.63 6.59
C HIS A 313 6.75 6.43 7.45
N PHE A 314 7.93 6.77 6.95
CA PHE A 314 9.17 6.68 7.71
C PHE A 314 9.25 7.80 8.74
N PRO A 315 10.03 7.65 9.84
CA PRO A 315 10.30 8.73 10.80
C PRO A 315 11.18 9.80 10.15
N THR A 316 10.62 10.46 9.13
CA THR A 316 11.18 11.64 8.52
C THR A 316 10.67 12.86 9.30
N PRO A 317 11.43 13.96 9.32
CA PRO A 317 10.96 15.20 9.91
C PRO A 317 9.58 15.62 9.37
N PHE A 318 9.30 15.38 8.08
CA PHE A 318 8.00 15.67 7.48
C PHE A 318 6.87 14.80 8.02
N ALA A 319 7.08 13.49 8.20
CA ALA A 319 6.04 12.59 8.70
C ALA A 319 5.57 12.95 10.12
N GLU A 320 6.46 13.52 10.93
CA GLU A 320 6.24 13.93 12.32
C GLU A 320 5.58 15.32 12.46
N MET A 321 5.57 16.13 11.41
CA MET A 321 4.90 17.42 11.40
C MET A 321 3.39 17.30 11.66
N SER A 322 2.80 18.35 12.26
CA SER A 322 1.35 18.51 12.35
C SER A 322 0.72 18.58 10.96
N LEU A 323 -0.59 18.29 10.84
CA LEU A 323 -1.28 18.34 9.56
C LEU A 323 -1.19 19.75 8.93
N ALA A 324 -1.32 20.80 9.75
CA ALA A 324 -1.16 22.18 9.32
C ALA A 324 0.25 22.47 8.76
N ALA A 325 1.31 22.04 9.45
CA ALA A 325 2.67 22.25 8.99
C ALA A 325 2.98 21.46 7.71
N LYS A 326 2.48 20.22 7.58
CA LYS A 326 2.56 19.45 6.32
C LYS A 326 1.84 20.16 5.18
N THR A 327 0.67 20.73 5.47
CA THR A 327 -0.16 21.45 4.48
C THR A 327 0.57 22.68 3.96
N ASP A 328 1.17 23.49 4.84
CA ASP A 328 1.98 24.65 4.42
C ASP A 328 3.22 24.20 3.63
N ALA A 329 3.96 23.21 4.13
CA ALA A 329 5.18 22.74 3.48
C ALA A 329 4.93 22.22 2.05
N LEU A 330 3.86 21.46 1.82
CA LEU A 330 3.50 21.01 0.47
C LEU A 330 2.96 22.15 -0.40
N ALA A 331 2.21 23.11 0.18
CA ALA A 331 1.75 24.29 -0.54
C ALA A 331 2.92 25.15 -1.02
N ASP A 332 3.95 25.34 -0.18
CA ASP A 332 5.15 26.07 -0.54
C ASP A 332 5.97 25.33 -1.62
N LEU A 333 6.07 24.00 -1.52
CA LEU A 333 6.81 23.18 -2.49
C LEU A 333 6.13 23.13 -3.87
N LEU A 334 4.81 22.90 -3.90
CA LEU A 334 4.07 22.57 -5.13
C LEU A 334 3.25 23.75 -5.68
N GLY A 335 2.96 24.76 -4.87
CA GLY A 335 2.24 25.97 -5.26
C GLY A 335 2.84 26.71 -6.47
N PRO A 336 4.18 26.84 -6.61
CA PRO A 336 4.79 27.46 -7.78
C PRO A 336 4.40 26.79 -9.11
N LEU A 337 4.18 25.47 -9.12
CA LEU A 337 3.75 24.75 -10.32
C LEU A 337 2.35 25.17 -10.79
N LEU A 338 1.46 25.60 -9.88
CA LEU A 338 0.12 26.08 -10.24
C LEU A 338 0.14 27.49 -10.86
N ALA A 339 1.21 28.25 -10.63
CA ALA A 339 1.46 29.51 -11.33
C ALA A 339 2.03 29.26 -12.72
N GLU A 340 2.94 28.29 -12.85
CA GLU A 340 3.59 27.90 -14.11
C GLU A 340 2.63 27.22 -15.10
N TYR A 341 1.84 26.25 -14.63
CA TYR A 341 0.96 25.43 -15.47
C TYR A 341 -0.51 25.84 -15.33
N VAL A 342 -0.93 26.80 -16.16
CA VAL A 342 -2.26 27.43 -16.05
C VAL A 342 -3.44 26.48 -16.29
N HIS A 343 -3.25 25.33 -16.92
CA HIS A 343 -4.31 24.33 -17.11
C HIS A 343 -4.50 23.43 -15.89
N VAL A 344 -3.57 23.46 -14.93
CA VAL A 344 -3.68 22.66 -13.69
C VAL A 344 -4.54 23.40 -12.67
N ALA A 345 -5.70 22.81 -12.34
CA ALA A 345 -6.69 23.34 -11.42
C ALA A 345 -6.25 23.23 -9.95
N GLY A 346 -5.46 22.22 -9.63
CA GLY A 346 -4.91 21.99 -8.31
C GLY A 346 -4.13 20.68 -8.22
N ILE A 347 -3.42 20.52 -7.11
CA ILE A 347 -2.64 19.33 -6.80
C ILE A 347 -3.14 18.77 -5.47
N VAL A 348 -3.39 17.46 -5.43
CA VAL A 348 -3.74 16.72 -4.22
C VAL A 348 -2.61 15.75 -3.91
N VAL A 349 -2.20 15.67 -2.65
CA VAL A 349 -1.19 14.71 -2.18
C VAL A 349 -1.79 13.88 -1.05
N SER A 350 -1.81 12.56 -1.21
CA SER A 350 -2.38 11.62 -0.25
C SER A 350 -1.37 10.57 0.21
N ASN A 351 -1.41 10.18 1.49
CA ASN A 351 -0.48 9.25 2.13
C ASN A 351 -0.76 7.74 1.92
N ALA A 352 -1.48 7.35 0.88
CA ALA A 352 -1.82 5.95 0.61
C ALA A 352 -2.46 5.14 1.78
N ALA A 353 -3.23 5.77 2.67
CA ALA A 353 -3.94 5.12 3.78
C ALA A 353 -3.02 4.30 4.68
N ARG A 354 -2.12 5.01 5.34
CA ARG A 354 -1.16 4.47 6.31
C ARG A 354 -1.87 3.71 7.44
N ARG A 355 -1.31 2.57 7.84
CA ARG A 355 -1.69 1.91 9.10
C ARG A 355 -1.23 2.71 10.32
N ARG A 356 -2.13 2.95 11.27
CA ARG A 356 -1.90 3.67 12.51
C ARG A 356 -2.88 3.19 13.59
N LEU A 357 -2.34 2.67 14.68
CA LEU A 357 -3.08 2.29 15.88
C LEU A 357 -2.43 2.95 17.11
N PRO A 358 -3.20 3.63 17.99
CA PRO A 358 -4.60 3.98 17.82
C PRO A 358 -4.82 4.96 16.65
N LEU A 359 -6.04 4.98 16.10
CA LEU A 359 -6.41 5.95 15.07
C LEU A 359 -6.37 7.38 15.64
N PRO A 360 -5.60 8.30 15.04
CA PRO A 360 -5.60 9.71 15.45
C PRO A 360 -7.00 10.31 15.24
N PRO A 361 -7.37 11.39 15.95
CA PRO A 361 -8.63 12.08 15.69
C PRO A 361 -8.70 12.58 14.24
N ASN A 362 -9.92 12.70 13.72
CA ASN A 362 -10.14 13.40 12.46
C ASN A 362 -9.73 14.87 12.65
N GLU A 363 -9.05 15.44 11.66
CA GLU A 363 -8.51 16.80 11.73
C GLU A 363 -8.66 17.47 10.37
N ASP A 364 -8.96 18.76 10.38
CA ASP A 364 -8.92 19.64 9.22
C ASP A 364 -7.92 20.76 9.46
N ALA A 365 -7.10 21.03 8.45
CA ALA A 365 -6.13 22.11 8.45
C ALA A 365 -6.41 23.06 7.29
N LEU A 366 -7.27 24.04 7.52
CA LEU A 366 -7.53 25.12 6.56
C LEU A 366 -6.37 26.12 6.58
N ARG A 367 -5.68 26.26 5.45
CA ARG A 367 -4.56 27.20 5.26
C ARG A 367 -4.89 28.17 4.12
N PRO A 368 -4.21 29.34 4.04
CA PRO A 368 -4.51 30.33 3.00
C PRO A 368 -4.40 29.83 1.55
N ALA A 369 -3.53 28.85 1.29
CA ALA A 369 -3.26 28.32 -0.05
C ALA A 369 -3.60 26.84 -0.23
N ALA A 370 -4.05 26.16 0.82
CA ALA A 370 -4.27 24.71 0.81
C ALA A 370 -5.19 24.26 1.95
N GLN A 371 -5.70 23.04 1.85
CA GLN A 371 -6.50 22.39 2.88
C GLN A 371 -6.00 20.97 3.12
N GLY A 372 -5.66 20.66 4.37
CA GLY A 372 -5.33 19.32 4.82
C GLY A 372 -6.53 18.63 5.46
N PHE A 373 -6.67 17.33 5.20
CA PHE A 373 -7.66 16.44 5.80
C PHE A 373 -6.95 15.24 6.42
N ARG A 374 -7.30 14.91 7.66
CA ARG A 374 -6.98 13.61 8.28
C ARG A 374 -8.27 12.89 8.59
N ARG A 375 -8.44 11.70 8.03
CA ARG A 375 -9.62 10.84 8.25
C ARG A 375 -9.18 9.45 8.65
N GLY A 376 -9.73 8.96 9.76
CA GLY A 376 -9.69 7.54 10.08
C GLY A 376 -10.50 6.76 9.06
N LEU A 377 -9.88 5.78 8.43
CA LEU A 377 -10.54 4.74 7.66
C LEU A 377 -10.88 3.57 8.59
N PRO A 378 -11.75 2.64 8.19
CA PRO A 378 -12.09 1.47 8.99
C PRO A 378 -10.86 0.76 9.59
N LEU A 379 -10.99 0.37 10.86
CA LEU A 379 -10.00 -0.31 11.69
C LEU A 379 -8.73 0.49 12.00
N ASP A 380 -7.66 0.27 11.25
CA ASP A 380 -6.31 0.67 11.63
C ASP A 380 -5.68 1.59 10.59
N ARG A 381 -6.46 2.19 9.68
CA ARG A 381 -5.93 3.05 8.61
C ARG A 381 -6.28 4.51 8.79
N VAL A 382 -5.35 5.38 8.44
CA VAL A 382 -5.54 6.83 8.41
C VAL A 382 -5.13 7.38 7.05
N ARG A 383 -6.03 8.18 6.49
CA ARG A 383 -5.81 8.97 5.29
C ARG A 383 -5.42 10.38 5.70
N GLU A 384 -4.23 10.83 5.29
CA GLU A 384 -3.87 12.25 5.26
C GLU A 384 -3.87 12.68 3.80
N THR A 385 -4.65 13.71 3.47
CA THR A 385 -4.77 14.24 2.12
C THR A 385 -4.66 15.76 2.16
N ILE A 386 -3.75 16.33 1.38
CA ILE A 386 -3.49 17.77 1.30
C ILE A 386 -3.87 18.23 -0.10
N MET A 387 -4.85 19.13 -0.18
CA MET A 387 -5.36 19.73 -1.41
C MET A 387 -4.81 21.14 -1.55
N ILE A 388 -4.13 21.41 -2.66
CA ILE A 388 -3.55 22.71 -3.01
C ILE A 388 -4.28 23.20 -4.27
N PRO A 389 -5.39 23.94 -4.12
CA PRO A 389 -6.11 24.47 -5.26
C PRO A 389 -5.36 25.65 -5.87
N ARG A 390 -5.57 25.89 -7.16
CA ARG A 390 -5.15 27.15 -7.77
C ARG A 390 -5.95 28.31 -7.18
N ARG A 391 -5.29 29.45 -6.94
CA ARG A 391 -5.84 30.55 -6.12
C ARG A 391 -7.19 31.11 -6.57
N ILE A 392 -7.59 31.10 -7.87
CA ILE A 392 -8.96 31.41 -8.32
C ILE A 392 -9.25 30.74 -9.68
N LEU A 393 -10.38 30.00 -9.78
CA LEU A 393 -11.36 29.92 -10.91
C LEU A 393 -12.24 28.64 -10.97
N LEU A 394 -12.23 27.76 -9.97
CA LEU A 394 -13.06 26.52 -10.02
C LEU A 394 -13.65 26.13 -8.64
N PRO A 395 -14.44 26.99 -8.00
CA PRO A 395 -14.97 26.73 -6.65
C PRO A 395 -15.75 25.41 -6.57
N GLU A 396 -16.53 25.08 -7.61
CA GLU A 396 -17.30 23.83 -7.66
C GLU A 396 -16.41 22.58 -7.66
N GLN A 397 -15.31 22.60 -8.42
CA GLN A 397 -14.36 21.47 -8.47
C GLN A 397 -13.59 21.34 -7.15
N THR A 398 -13.12 22.46 -6.60
CA THR A 398 -12.42 22.49 -5.31
C THR A 398 -13.32 21.97 -4.19
N SER A 399 -14.57 22.44 -4.11
CA SER A 399 -15.55 21.97 -3.13
C SER A 399 -15.89 20.49 -3.33
N LEU A 400 -15.95 20.01 -4.58
CA LEU A 400 -16.17 18.60 -4.85
C LEU A 400 -15.01 17.73 -4.32
N ILE A 401 -13.76 18.07 -4.63
CA ILE A 401 -12.60 17.31 -4.16
C ILE A 401 -12.51 17.35 -2.64
N ALA A 402 -12.75 18.51 -2.01
CA ALA A 402 -12.81 18.62 -0.56
C ALA A 402 -13.84 17.67 0.06
N ARG A 403 -15.07 17.61 -0.49
CA ARG A 403 -16.11 16.68 -0.03
C ARG A 403 -15.71 15.21 -0.22
N MET A 404 -15.09 14.88 -1.35
CA MET A 404 -14.58 13.54 -1.58
C MET A 404 -13.54 13.13 -0.52
N CYS A 405 -12.58 14.01 -0.22
CA CYS A 405 -11.56 13.77 0.80
C CYS A 405 -12.16 13.61 2.21
N ASP A 406 -13.17 14.41 2.57
CA ASP A 406 -13.86 14.32 3.86
C ASP A 406 -14.65 13.00 4.00
N ALA A 407 -15.34 12.59 2.93
CA ALA A 407 -16.24 11.44 2.95
C ALA A 407 -15.58 10.09 2.58
N GLU A 408 -14.28 10.05 2.31
CA GLU A 408 -13.58 8.83 1.84
C GLU A 408 -13.80 7.62 2.77
N ALA A 409 -13.90 7.85 4.08
CA ALA A 409 -14.13 6.80 5.07
C ALA A 409 -15.39 5.98 4.79
N ASN A 410 -16.43 6.61 4.21
CA ASN A 410 -17.73 6.00 3.95
C ASN A 410 -17.81 5.29 2.59
N ALA A 411 -16.84 5.50 1.70
CA ALA A 411 -16.89 4.98 0.33
C ALA A 411 -16.93 3.44 0.28
N LEU A 412 -16.24 2.77 1.20
CA LEU A 412 -16.25 1.30 1.27
C LEU A 412 -17.60 0.76 1.73
N ASP A 413 -18.17 1.32 2.80
CA ASP A 413 -19.48 0.90 3.30
C ASP A 413 -20.57 1.13 2.26
N TRP A 414 -20.50 2.24 1.54
CA TRP A 414 -21.39 2.51 0.42
C TRP A 414 -21.26 1.47 -0.70
N ALA A 415 -20.04 1.15 -1.12
CA ALA A 415 -19.78 0.14 -2.15
C ALA A 415 -20.30 -1.24 -1.74
N LEU A 416 -20.02 -1.65 -0.51
CA LEU A 416 -20.50 -2.90 0.07
C LEU A 416 -22.03 -2.95 0.09
N GLY A 417 -22.69 -1.85 0.47
CA GLY A 417 -24.15 -1.74 0.41
C GLY A 417 -24.70 -1.92 -1.00
N LYS A 418 -24.06 -1.33 -2.02
CA LYS A 418 -24.41 -1.55 -3.43
C LYS A 418 -24.19 -2.99 -3.89
N LEU A 419 -23.16 -3.65 -3.36
CA LEU A 419 -22.83 -5.05 -3.61
C LEU A 419 -23.64 -6.03 -2.72
N GLY A 420 -24.74 -5.58 -2.09
CA GLY A 420 -25.63 -6.45 -1.31
C GLY A 420 -25.08 -6.89 0.05
N VAL A 421 -24.15 -6.13 0.63
CA VAL A 421 -23.60 -6.36 1.98
C VAL A 421 -24.09 -5.23 2.89
N PRO A 422 -25.26 -5.38 3.54
CA PRO A 422 -25.82 -4.35 4.40
C PRO A 422 -24.93 -4.10 5.62
N HIS A 423 -24.96 -2.87 6.15
CA HIS A 423 -24.16 -2.43 7.32
C HIS A 423 -22.64 -2.39 7.11
N GLY A 424 -22.16 -2.50 5.86
CA GLY A 424 -20.77 -2.20 5.49
C GLY A 424 -19.74 -3.04 6.23
N VAL A 425 -18.57 -2.46 6.52
CA VAL A 425 -17.44 -3.13 7.18
C VAL A 425 -17.81 -3.68 8.56
N ALA A 426 -18.67 -3.01 9.30
CA ALA A 426 -19.09 -3.46 10.63
C ALA A 426 -19.77 -4.84 10.59
N SER A 427 -20.48 -5.16 9.50
CA SER A 427 -21.10 -6.48 9.34
C SER A 427 -20.09 -7.60 9.12
N LEU A 428 -18.86 -7.29 8.71
CA LEU A 428 -17.88 -8.26 8.24
C LEU A 428 -17.05 -8.90 9.35
N LEU A 429 -17.02 -8.28 10.53
CA LEU A 429 -16.13 -8.67 11.62
C LEU A 429 -16.94 -9.27 12.77
N ALA A 430 -16.37 -10.28 13.44
CA ALA A 430 -16.91 -10.80 14.69
C ALA A 430 -16.59 -9.80 15.82
N ASP A 431 -17.62 -9.41 16.58
CA ASP A 431 -17.61 -8.38 17.63
C ASP A 431 -17.36 -6.93 17.18
N SER A 432 -18.30 -6.07 17.54
CA SER A 432 -18.42 -4.64 17.20
C SER A 432 -17.30 -3.79 17.81
N SER A 433 -16.12 -3.82 17.18
CA SER A 433 -14.94 -3.02 17.55
C SER A 433 -14.67 -1.84 16.60
N THR A 434 -15.53 -1.62 15.59
CA THR A 434 -15.43 -0.45 14.71
C THR A 434 -16.25 0.71 15.25
N PRO A 435 -15.64 1.74 15.87
CA PRO A 435 -16.34 2.98 16.13
C PRO A 435 -16.70 3.63 14.78
N GLN A 436 -18.00 3.76 14.50
CA GLN A 436 -18.49 4.54 13.37
C GLN A 436 -18.10 6.00 13.61
N ARG A 437 -17.12 6.52 12.86
CA ARG A 437 -16.74 7.93 12.94
C ARG A 437 -17.60 8.73 11.98
N VAL A 438 -18.60 9.39 12.52
CA VAL A 438 -19.40 10.37 11.78
C VAL A 438 -18.57 11.65 11.65
N SER A 439 -18.35 12.11 10.41
CA SER A 439 -17.78 13.44 10.18
C SER A 439 -18.78 14.49 10.67
N PRO A 440 -18.37 15.49 11.48
CA PRO A 440 -19.28 16.54 11.93
C PRO A 440 -19.78 17.43 10.78
N LEU A 441 -19.21 17.30 9.58
CA LEU A 441 -19.58 18.07 8.39
C LEU A 441 -20.64 17.40 7.50
N TRP A 442 -20.98 16.14 7.78
CA TRP A 442 -21.94 15.38 6.96
C TRP A 442 -23.05 14.80 7.84
N THR A 443 -24.23 15.40 7.73
CA THR A 443 -25.50 14.74 8.09
C THR A 443 -26.18 14.32 6.77
N PRO A 444 -26.70 13.08 6.65
CA PRO A 444 -27.27 12.56 5.41
C PRO A 444 -28.35 13.43 4.78
#